data_AF-J4GLZ4-F1
#
_entry.id   AF-J4GLZ4-F1
#
_cell.length_a   1.000
_cell.length_b   1.000
_cell.length_c   1.000
_cell.angle_alpha   90.00
_cell.angle_beta   90.00
_cell.angle_gamma   90.00
#
_symmetry.space_group_name_H-M   'P 1'
#
loop_
_entity.id
_entity.type
_entity.pdbx_description
1 polymer ?
#
loop_
_entity_poly.entity_id
_entity_poly.type
_entity_poly.pdbx_seq_one_letter_code
_entity_poly.pdbx_strand_id
1 'polypeptide(L)'
;MVLDIDAPIQVSGSGAGGPEPSQEQVDMLSEMGFTHAQARKALRETGGDAERAVEWLFSHPDDNGEDVPTAAAMEAPSSSGPGGSSDLPARYKLKAFISHKGPSVHSGHYVAHIRVEDSGAADEGWVLFNDEKVVKADVESVHELKKLAYLYVYEKV
;
A
#
# COMPACT_ATOMS: atom_id res chain seq x y z
N MET A 1 6.93 -40.80 -11.67
CA MET A 1 5.88 -40.65 -10.65
C MET A 1 5.67 -39.16 -10.49
N VAL A 2 4.73 -38.59 -11.25
CA VAL A 2 4.44 -37.15 -11.25
C VAL A 2 3.49 -36.95 -10.06
N LEU A 3 3.93 -36.19 -9.07
CA LEU A 3 3.04 -35.76 -7.98
C LEU A 3 2.02 -34.81 -8.60
N ASP A 4 0.80 -35.30 -8.70
CA ASP A 4 -0.38 -34.55 -9.08
C ASP A 4 -0.65 -33.51 -7.97
N ILE A 5 -0.46 -32.23 -8.30
CA ILE A 5 -0.61 -31.11 -7.38
C ILE A 5 -2.08 -30.70 -7.23
N ASP A 6 -2.97 -31.25 -8.06
CA ASP A 6 -4.39 -30.86 -8.14
C ASP A 6 -5.29 -31.66 -7.19
N ALA A 7 -4.77 -32.68 -6.51
CA ALA A 7 -5.52 -33.40 -5.48
C ALA A 7 -5.16 -32.87 -4.08
N PRO A 8 -6.14 -32.39 -3.27
CA PRO A 8 -5.85 -31.92 -1.93
C PRO A 8 -5.29 -33.06 -1.08
N ILE A 9 -4.09 -32.87 -0.55
CA ILE A 9 -3.48 -33.78 0.41
C ILE A 9 -4.34 -33.70 1.68
N GLN A 10 -5.19 -34.69 1.90
CA GLN A 10 -5.87 -34.90 3.18
C GLN A 10 -4.82 -35.38 4.18
N VAL A 11 -3.94 -34.47 4.62
CA VAL A 11 -3.18 -34.68 5.85
C VAL A 11 -4.24 -34.71 6.93
N SER A 12 -4.45 -35.86 7.56
CA SER A 12 -5.16 -35.99 8.83
C SER A 12 -4.34 -35.28 9.91
N GLY A 13 -4.21 -33.97 9.75
CA GLY A 13 -3.71 -33.00 10.70
C GLY A 13 -4.94 -32.28 11.20
N SER A 14 -5.21 -32.47 12.48
CA SER A 14 -6.24 -31.80 13.26
C SER A 14 -6.53 -30.41 12.72
N GLY A 15 -7.77 -30.17 12.30
CA GLY A 15 -8.38 -28.84 12.36
C GLY A 15 -8.46 -28.46 13.85
N ALA A 16 -7.30 -28.16 14.42
CA ALA A 16 -7.17 -27.64 15.75
C ALA A 16 -7.33 -26.14 15.59
N GLY A 17 -8.55 -25.66 15.84
CA GLY A 17 -8.72 -24.25 16.20
C GLY A 17 -7.65 -23.92 17.24
N GLY A 18 -6.78 -22.98 16.89
CA GLY A 18 -5.74 -22.50 17.79
C GLY A 18 -6.32 -22.11 19.15
N PRO A 19 -5.49 -22.02 20.20
CA PRO A 19 -5.94 -21.57 21.51
C PRO A 19 -6.79 -20.31 21.36
N GLU A 20 -7.93 -20.29 22.04
CA GLU A 20 -8.88 -19.18 21.93
C GLU A 20 -8.14 -17.87 22.29
N PRO A 21 -8.14 -16.87 21.39
CA PRO A 21 -7.37 -15.65 21.61
C PRO A 21 -7.83 -14.95 22.87
N SER A 22 -6.88 -14.37 23.62
CA SER A 22 -7.25 -13.63 24.84
C SER A 22 -8.07 -12.40 24.46
N GLN A 23 -8.99 -12.01 25.33
CA GLN A 23 -9.84 -10.84 25.08
C GLN A 23 -8.99 -9.57 24.89
N GLU A 24 -7.87 -9.45 25.61
CA GLU A 24 -6.90 -8.35 25.46
C GLU A 24 -6.31 -8.27 24.04
N GLN A 25 -6.01 -9.40 23.40
CA GLN A 25 -5.48 -9.43 22.03
C GLN A 25 -6.54 -9.04 21.00
N VAL A 26 -7.79 -9.46 21.24
CA VAL A 26 -8.93 -9.09 20.39
C VAL A 26 -9.23 -7.59 20.51
N ASP A 27 -9.17 -7.06 21.73
CA ASP A 27 -9.40 -5.64 22.00
C ASP A 27 -8.32 -4.78 21.33
N MET A 28 -7.06 -5.17 21.42
CA MET A 28 -5.95 -4.48 20.76
C MET A 28 -6.13 -4.37 19.23
N LEU A 29 -6.52 -5.46 18.55
CA LEU A 29 -6.81 -5.42 17.11
C LEU A 29 -8.09 -4.62 16.82
N SER A 30 -9.04 -4.61 17.74
CA SER A 30 -10.27 -3.84 17.59
C SER A 30 -10.03 -2.33 17.73
N GLU A 31 -9.10 -1.92 18.60
CA GLU A 31 -8.63 -0.54 18.71
C GLU A 31 -7.94 -0.05 17.42
N MET A 32 -7.37 -0.96 16.64
CA MET A 32 -6.81 -0.65 15.30
C MET A 32 -7.89 -0.47 14.21
N GLY A 33 -9.16 -0.72 14.54
CA GLY A 33 -10.30 -0.54 13.64
C GLY A 33 -10.81 -1.83 12.98
N PHE A 34 -10.31 -3.00 13.39
CA PHE A 34 -10.84 -4.28 12.93
C PHE A 34 -12.04 -4.72 13.78
N THR A 35 -12.94 -5.52 13.21
CA THR A 35 -14.06 -6.07 14.00
C THR A 35 -13.57 -7.17 14.95
N HIS A 36 -14.28 -7.41 16.06
CA HIS A 36 -13.92 -8.50 16.98
C HIS A 36 -13.91 -9.88 16.31
N ALA A 37 -14.77 -10.09 15.31
CA ALA A 37 -14.83 -11.33 14.53
C ALA A 37 -13.55 -11.52 13.69
N GLN A 38 -13.16 -10.47 12.95
CA GLN A 38 -11.92 -10.44 12.18
C GLN A 38 -10.68 -10.64 13.07
N ALA A 39 -10.61 -9.92 14.18
CA ALA A 39 -9.51 -10.03 15.15
C ALA A 39 -9.40 -11.45 15.72
N ARG A 40 -10.52 -12.07 16.11
CA ARG A 40 -10.54 -13.45 16.63
C ARG A 40 -10.08 -14.46 15.58
N LYS A 41 -10.55 -14.33 14.34
CA LYS A 41 -10.17 -15.21 13.23
C LYS A 41 -8.70 -15.08 12.89
N ALA A 42 -8.22 -13.85 12.72
CA ALA A 42 -6.81 -13.57 12.45
C ALA A 42 -5.89 -14.15 13.54
N LEU A 43 -6.22 -13.94 14.82
CA LEU A 43 -5.44 -14.49 15.93
C LEU A 43 -5.49 -16.03 15.98
N ARG A 44 -6.57 -16.67 15.55
CA ARG A 44 -6.62 -18.14 15.43
C ARG A 44 -5.71 -18.64 14.32
N GLU A 45 -5.72 -17.99 13.16
CA GLU A 45 -4.89 -18.33 12.00
C GLU A 45 -3.39 -18.08 12.26
N THR A 46 -3.07 -17.14 13.15
CA THR A 46 -1.67 -16.80 13.46
C THR A 46 -1.16 -17.42 14.76
N GLY A 47 -1.97 -18.24 15.44
CA GLY A 47 -1.58 -18.92 16.67
C GLY A 47 -1.43 -17.99 17.88
N GLY A 48 -2.20 -16.89 17.91
CA GLY A 48 -2.17 -15.89 18.98
C GLY A 48 -1.06 -14.85 18.83
N ASP A 49 -0.38 -14.78 17.68
CA ASP A 49 0.60 -13.74 17.38
C ASP A 49 -0.11 -12.52 16.79
N ALA A 50 -0.04 -11.39 17.49
CA ALA A 50 -0.73 -10.16 17.12
C ALA A 50 -0.14 -9.47 15.89
N GLU A 51 1.19 -9.42 15.75
CA GLU A 51 1.86 -8.80 14.59
C GLU A 51 1.48 -9.55 13.31
N ARG A 52 1.53 -10.88 13.38
CA ARG A 52 1.10 -11.73 12.26
C ARG A 52 -0.40 -11.61 12.00
N ALA A 53 -1.23 -11.45 13.04
CA ALA A 53 -2.67 -11.26 12.87
C ALA A 53 -3.00 -9.97 12.11
N VAL A 54 -2.27 -8.88 12.38
CA VAL A 54 -2.40 -7.62 11.63
C VAL A 54 -2.03 -7.83 10.16
N GLU A 55 -0.92 -8.49 9.87
CA GLU A 55 -0.52 -8.81 8.49
C GLU A 55 -1.56 -9.70 7.78
N TRP A 56 -2.11 -10.68 8.50
CA TRP A 56 -3.18 -11.54 7.98
C TRP A 56 -4.44 -10.74 7.64
N LEU A 57 -4.84 -9.80 8.50
CA LEU A 57 -6.00 -8.92 8.26
C LEU A 57 -5.81 -8.03 7.03
N PHE A 58 -4.61 -7.48 6.82
CA PHE A 58 -4.32 -6.67 5.63
C PHE A 58 -4.24 -7.48 4.34
N SER A 59 -3.84 -8.76 4.43
CA SER A 59 -3.82 -9.66 3.27
C SER A 59 -5.20 -10.26 2.95
N HIS A 60 -6.15 -10.17 3.88
CA HIS A 60 -7.54 -10.65 3.73
C HIS A 60 -8.57 -9.56 4.06
N PRO A 61 -8.54 -8.41 3.34
CA PRO A 61 -9.41 -7.27 3.66
C PRO A 61 -10.91 -7.56 3.48
N ASP A 62 -11.25 -8.56 2.66
CA ASP A 62 -12.63 -8.98 2.37
C ASP A 62 -13.18 -10.02 3.37
N ASP A 63 -12.34 -10.56 4.25
CA ASP A 63 -12.77 -11.53 5.26
C ASP A 63 -13.43 -10.79 6.42
N ASN A 64 -14.74 -11.00 6.60
CA ASN A 64 -15.53 -10.38 7.64
C ASN A 64 -15.39 -11.07 9.01
N GLY A 65 -14.56 -12.12 9.11
CA GLY A 65 -14.34 -12.85 10.35
C GLY A 65 -15.44 -13.84 10.70
N GLU A 66 -16.40 -14.09 9.81
CA GLU A 66 -17.45 -15.08 10.04
C GLU A 66 -16.93 -16.50 9.75
N ASP A 67 -17.12 -17.41 10.72
CA ASP A 67 -16.89 -18.86 10.59
C ASP A 67 -18.05 -19.49 9.80
N VAL A 68 -18.24 -19.10 8.53
CA VAL A 68 -19.25 -19.74 7.67
C VAL A 68 -18.63 -20.99 7.04
N PRO A 69 -19.18 -22.20 7.25
CA PRO A 69 -18.78 -23.37 6.48
C PRO A 69 -19.11 -23.09 5.01
N THR A 70 -18.10 -23.24 4.14
CA THR A 70 -18.18 -22.91 2.72
C THR A 70 -19.30 -23.69 2.02
N ALA A 71 -20.47 -23.09 1.90
CA ALA A 71 -21.62 -23.67 1.21
C ALA A 71 -22.65 -22.61 0.82
N ALA A 72 -22.21 -21.46 0.29
CA ALA A 72 -23.05 -20.61 -0.53
C ALA A 72 -22.15 -19.68 -1.33
N ALA A 73 -21.93 -20.03 -2.60
CA ALA A 73 -21.58 -19.04 -3.60
C ALA A 73 -22.79 -18.09 -3.74
N MET A 74 -22.84 -17.07 -2.90
CA MET A 74 -23.68 -15.90 -3.11
C MET A 74 -22.78 -14.77 -3.59
N GLU A 75 -23.23 -14.18 -4.69
CA GLU A 75 -22.55 -13.20 -5.54
C GLU A 75 -21.65 -12.26 -4.75
N ALA A 76 -20.35 -12.36 -5.03
CA ALA A 76 -19.38 -11.39 -4.57
C ALA A 76 -19.87 -9.99 -4.99
N PRO A 77 -19.92 -9.00 -4.08
CA PRO A 77 -19.96 -7.61 -4.54
C PRO A 77 -18.72 -7.46 -5.42
N SER A 78 -18.93 -6.97 -6.64
CA SER A 78 -17.86 -6.71 -7.60
C SER A 78 -16.75 -5.99 -6.87
N SER A 79 -15.66 -6.69 -6.61
CA SER A 79 -14.45 -6.09 -6.08
C SER A 79 -14.17 -4.91 -7.00
N SER A 80 -14.14 -3.70 -6.43
CA SER A 80 -13.38 -2.65 -7.07
C SER A 80 -11.98 -3.25 -7.14
N GLY A 81 -11.59 -3.72 -8.33
CA GLY A 81 -10.25 -4.23 -8.58
C GLY A 81 -9.19 -3.21 -8.14
N PRO A 82 -7.90 -3.53 -8.29
CA PRO A 82 -6.82 -2.62 -7.87
C PRO A 82 -7.18 -1.16 -8.22
N GLY A 83 -7.28 -0.33 -7.19
CA GLY A 83 -7.87 1.01 -7.31
C GLY A 83 -7.22 1.78 -8.47
N GLY A 84 -8.04 2.38 -9.33
CA GLY A 84 -7.57 3.06 -10.53
C GLY A 84 -8.64 3.13 -11.61
N SER A 85 -8.33 3.83 -12.70
CA SER A 85 -9.16 3.90 -13.91
C SER A 85 -8.34 3.33 -15.07
N SER A 86 -8.96 2.43 -15.83
CA SER A 86 -8.40 1.86 -17.07
C SER A 86 -8.73 2.72 -18.30
N ASP A 87 -9.24 3.94 -18.10
CA ASP A 87 -9.67 4.83 -19.17
C ASP A 87 -8.45 5.31 -19.97
N LEU A 88 -8.44 4.97 -21.25
CA LEU A 88 -7.40 5.38 -22.20
C LEU A 88 -7.96 6.45 -23.16
N PRO A 89 -7.15 7.46 -23.55
CA PRO A 89 -5.75 7.65 -23.17
C PRO A 89 -5.59 8.24 -21.78
N ALA A 90 -4.76 7.61 -20.94
CA ALA A 90 -4.43 8.13 -19.62
C ALA A 90 -3.39 9.24 -19.76
N ARG A 91 -3.85 10.51 -19.72
CA ARG A 91 -3.00 11.70 -19.87
C ARG A 91 -2.55 12.20 -18.50
N TYR A 92 -1.27 12.52 -18.39
CA TYR A 92 -0.67 13.00 -17.16
C TYR A 92 0.28 14.16 -17.44
N LYS A 93 0.38 15.08 -16.47
CA LYS A 93 1.42 16.12 -16.42
C LYS A 93 2.34 15.87 -15.23
N LEU A 94 3.62 16.15 -15.40
CA LEU A 94 4.58 16.02 -14.30
C LEU A 94 4.30 17.12 -13.28
N LYS A 95 4.01 16.72 -12.04
CA LYS A 95 3.73 17.62 -10.92
C LYS A 95 4.94 17.82 -10.01
N ALA A 96 5.68 16.75 -9.73
CA ALA A 96 6.87 16.83 -8.90
C ALA A 96 7.88 15.74 -9.24
N PHE A 97 9.14 15.93 -8.84
CA PHE A 97 10.14 14.88 -8.85
C PHE A 97 11.09 15.02 -7.66
N ILE A 98 11.60 13.89 -7.19
CA ILE A 98 12.50 13.80 -6.04
C ILE A 98 13.84 13.28 -6.53
N SER A 99 14.92 13.98 -6.19
CA SER A 99 16.29 13.64 -6.57
C SER A 99 17.09 13.22 -5.35
N HIS A 100 17.83 12.11 -5.47
CA HIS A 100 18.82 11.70 -4.49
C HIS A 100 20.19 12.27 -4.89
N LYS A 101 20.77 13.13 -4.05
CA LYS A 101 22.09 13.72 -4.26
C LYS A 101 23.11 12.99 -3.40
N GLY A 102 23.83 12.04 -4.00
CA GLY A 102 24.91 11.34 -3.32
C GLY A 102 25.46 10.18 -4.15
N PRO A 103 26.68 9.72 -3.87
CA PRO A 103 27.31 8.62 -4.61
C PRO A 103 26.79 7.23 -4.20
N SER A 104 26.04 7.11 -3.09
CA SER A 104 25.60 5.84 -2.53
C SER A 104 24.12 5.85 -2.17
N VAL A 105 23.43 4.74 -2.36
CA VAL A 105 22.03 4.58 -1.92
C VAL A 105 21.88 4.55 -0.39
N HIS A 106 22.97 4.31 0.34
CA HIS A 106 22.99 4.27 1.81
C HIS A 106 23.31 5.64 2.43
N SER A 107 23.75 6.61 1.62
CA SER A 107 24.11 7.96 2.08
C SER A 107 24.03 8.98 0.94
N GLY A 108 23.19 9.98 1.17
CA GLY A 108 23.04 11.14 0.30
C GLY A 108 21.94 12.04 0.83
N HIS A 109 21.52 12.99 0.01
CA HIS A 109 20.58 14.03 0.38
C HIS A 109 19.39 14.09 -0.58
N TYR A 110 18.18 14.02 -0.05
CA TYR A 110 16.98 14.10 -0.88
C TYR A 110 16.51 15.55 -1.03
N VAL A 111 16.21 15.94 -2.26
CA VAL A 111 15.57 17.23 -2.56
C VAL A 111 14.38 17.03 -3.48
N ALA A 112 13.35 17.85 -3.30
CA ALA A 112 12.13 17.77 -4.10
C ALA A 112 11.99 19.01 -4.98
N HIS A 113 11.58 18.81 -6.23
CA HIS A 113 11.15 19.89 -7.11
C HIS A 113 9.66 19.73 -7.37
N ILE A 114 8.89 20.78 -7.09
CA ILE A 114 7.44 20.77 -7.26
C ILE A 114 7.07 21.88 -8.24
N ARG A 115 6.22 21.54 -9.21
CA ARG A 115 5.63 22.48 -10.16
C ARG A 115 4.47 23.21 -9.47
N VAL A 116 4.63 24.51 -9.30
CA VAL A 116 3.64 25.40 -8.70
C VAL A 116 3.02 26.24 -9.80
N GLU A 117 1.70 26.12 -9.92
CA GLU A 117 0.89 27.00 -10.75
C GLU A 117 0.58 28.22 -9.88
N ASP A 118 1.29 29.33 -10.10
CA ASP A 118 1.02 30.56 -9.36
C ASP A 118 -0.22 31.23 -9.98
N SER A 119 -1.28 31.36 -9.17
CA SER A 119 -2.53 32.02 -9.57
C SER A 119 -2.37 33.49 -10.02
N GLY A 120 -1.21 34.12 -9.76
CA GLY A 120 -0.92 35.51 -10.15
C GLY A 120 0.19 35.68 -11.19
N ALA A 121 0.94 34.63 -11.56
CA ALA A 121 2.01 34.70 -12.56
C ALA A 121 1.58 33.98 -13.84
N ALA A 122 1.85 34.57 -15.01
CA ALA A 122 1.46 34.00 -16.30
C ALA A 122 2.13 32.65 -16.62
N ASP A 123 3.23 32.31 -15.93
CA ASP A 123 4.00 31.11 -16.17
C ASP A 123 4.03 30.19 -14.95
N GLU A 124 3.82 28.91 -15.21
CA GLU A 124 4.03 27.85 -14.23
C GLU A 124 5.52 27.76 -13.85
N GLY A 125 5.81 27.78 -12.55
CA GLY A 125 7.17 27.78 -12.02
C GLY A 125 7.53 26.48 -11.31
N TRP A 126 8.83 26.21 -11.18
CA TRP A 126 9.34 25.13 -10.34
C TRP A 126 9.90 25.71 -9.04
N VAL A 127 9.68 24.99 -7.94
CA VAL A 127 10.21 25.34 -6.62
C VAL A 127 11.00 24.14 -6.12
N LEU A 128 12.24 24.41 -5.71
CA LEU A 128 13.13 23.47 -5.04
C LEU A 128 12.90 23.54 -3.53
N PHE A 129 12.56 22.40 -2.94
CA PHE A 129 12.46 22.17 -1.51
C PHE A 129 13.68 21.36 -1.07
N ASN A 130 14.50 21.98 -0.23
CA ASN A 130 15.72 21.42 0.35
C ASN A 130 15.71 21.68 1.87
N ASP A 131 15.07 20.79 2.62
CA ASP A 131 14.78 20.94 4.05
C ASP A 131 14.11 22.30 4.35
N GLU A 132 14.73 23.11 5.19
CA GLU A 132 14.32 24.47 5.55
C GLU A 132 14.46 25.49 4.41
N LYS A 133 15.19 25.16 3.33
CA LYS A 133 15.45 26.07 2.21
C LYS A 133 14.47 25.81 1.07
N VAL A 134 13.69 26.84 0.76
CA VAL A 134 12.73 26.84 -0.36
C VAL A 134 13.12 27.93 -1.34
N VAL A 135 13.38 27.56 -2.59
CA VAL A 135 13.90 28.48 -3.62
C VAL A 135 13.18 28.28 -4.94
N LYS A 136 12.89 29.36 -5.66
CA LYS A 136 12.41 29.27 -7.05
C LYS A 136 13.51 28.65 -7.90
N ALA A 137 13.22 27.50 -8.50
CA ALA A 137 14.17 26.76 -9.31
C ALA A 137 14.25 27.36 -10.71
N ASP A 138 15.46 27.45 -11.25
CA ASP A 138 15.70 27.81 -12.63
C ASP A 138 15.36 26.64 -13.58
N VAL A 139 14.95 26.98 -14.80
CA VAL A 139 14.44 26.01 -15.77
C VAL A 139 15.53 25.03 -16.23
N GLU A 140 16.78 25.50 -16.35
CA GLU A 140 17.92 24.68 -16.80
C GLU A 140 18.28 23.62 -15.74
N SER A 141 18.45 24.01 -14.48
CA SER A 141 18.72 23.09 -13.38
C SER A 141 17.61 22.06 -13.22
N VAL A 142 16.35 22.47 -13.38
CA VAL A 142 15.21 21.54 -13.37
C VAL A 142 15.31 20.56 -14.52
N HIS A 143 15.65 21.01 -15.74
CA HIS A 143 15.76 20.12 -16.90
C HIS A 143 16.86 19.07 -16.73
N GLU A 144 17.99 19.43 -16.14
CA GLU A 144 19.09 18.50 -15.85
C GLU A 144 18.72 17.52 -14.73
N LEU A 145 18.27 18.05 -13.57
CA LEU A 145 17.95 17.23 -12.40
C LEU A 145 16.74 16.32 -12.63
N LYS A 146 15.76 16.77 -13.42
CA LYS A 146 14.60 15.97 -13.81
C LYS A 146 15.01 14.68 -14.52
N LYS A 147 16.14 14.62 -15.24
CA LYS A 147 16.59 13.38 -15.91
C LYS A 147 17.20 12.38 -14.93
N LEU A 148 17.67 12.87 -13.78
CA LEU A 148 18.38 12.10 -12.76
C LEU A 148 17.52 11.83 -11.52
N ALA A 149 16.22 12.14 -11.59
CA ALA A 149 15.33 12.00 -10.45
C ALA A 149 15.06 10.52 -10.15
N TYR A 150 14.95 10.23 -8.85
CA TYR A 150 14.70 8.90 -8.32
C TYR A 150 13.21 8.55 -8.34
N LEU A 151 12.34 9.52 -8.02
CA LEU A 151 10.89 9.35 -8.00
C LEU A 151 10.21 10.50 -8.74
N TYR A 152 9.17 10.18 -9.51
CA TYR A 152 8.35 11.15 -10.24
C TYR A 152 6.90 11.06 -9.79
N VAL A 153 6.26 12.22 -9.62
CA VAL A 153 4.84 12.34 -9.31
C VAL A 153 4.15 13.00 -10.49
N TYR A 154 3.20 12.27 -11.05
CA TYR A 154 2.39 12.71 -12.17
C TYR A 154 0.95 12.93 -11.70
N GLU A 155 0.34 14.03 -12.13
CA GLU A 155 -1.08 14.31 -11.90
C GLU A 155 -1.86 14.06 -13.20
N LYS A 156 -3.03 13.43 -13.10
CA LYS A 156 -3.92 13.18 -14.24
C LYS A 156 -4.44 14.53 -14.76
N VAL A 157 -4.45 14.69 -16.09
CA VAL A 157 -4.99 15.89 -16.76
C VAL A 157 -6.45 15.66 -17.14
#